data_AF-A0A431QC80-F1
#
_entry.id   AF-A0A431QC80-F1
#
_cell.length_a   1.000
_cell.length_b   1.000
_cell.length_c   1.000
_cell.angle_alpha   90.00
_cell.angle_beta   90.00
_cell.angle_gamma   90.00
#
_symmetry.space_group_name_H-M   'P 1'
#
loop_
_entity.id
_entity.type
_entity.pdbx_description
1 polymer ?
#
loop_
_entity_poly.entity_id
_entity_poly.type
_entity_poly.pdbx_seq_one_letter_code
_entity_poly.pdbx_strand_id
1 'polypeptide(L)'
;MFETREGETLLEADPAQLRPDGHIVFIGRIVSPWASREDCPKNMRAARESGRAATILIGEPYRPGLQNLERASHIVILSWFHHAPRNLIVQKPRHAAEPK
;
A
#
# COMPACT_ATOMS: atom_id res chain seq x y z
N MET A 1 -3.49 1.72 -15.51
CA MET A 1 -2.14 2.32 -15.62
C MET A 1 -2.18 3.67 -14.90
N PHE A 2 -1.12 4.07 -14.20
CA PHE A 2 -1.08 5.42 -13.61
C PHE A 2 -0.78 6.40 -14.75
N GLU A 3 -1.80 7.12 -15.21
CA GLU A 3 -1.62 8.19 -16.18
C GLU A 3 -1.19 9.47 -15.45
N THR A 4 -0.10 10.07 -15.93
CA THR A 4 0.40 11.36 -15.43
C THR A 4 -0.58 12.46 -15.77
N ARG A 5 -0.87 13.31 -14.79
CA ARG A 5 -1.77 14.46 -14.94
C ARG A 5 -1.01 15.76 -15.09
N GLU A 6 -1.70 16.79 -15.57
CA GLU A 6 -1.16 18.14 -15.60
C GLU A 6 -0.72 18.58 -14.20
N GLY A 7 0.51 19.10 -14.10
CA GLY A 7 1.11 19.53 -12.84
C GLY A 7 1.76 18.40 -12.02
N GLU A 8 1.75 17.16 -12.51
CA GLU A 8 2.55 16.07 -11.94
C GLU A 8 3.94 16.02 -12.57
N THR A 9 4.92 15.50 -11.83
CA THR A 9 6.30 15.35 -12.29
C THR A 9 6.81 13.95 -12.02
N LEU A 10 7.35 13.32 -13.06
CA LEU A 10 8.03 12.03 -12.98
C LEU A 10 9.54 12.22 -13.00
N LEU A 11 10.25 11.37 -12.27
CA LEU A 11 11.67 11.12 -12.54
C LEU A 11 11.81 10.46 -13.92
N GLU A 12 12.90 10.79 -14.60
CA GLU A 12 13.27 10.20 -15.89
C GLU A 12 13.51 8.68 -15.76
N ALA A 13 14.21 8.26 -14.70
CA ALA A 13 14.44 6.85 -14.39
C ALA A 13 13.48 6.37 -13.29
N ASP A 14 12.89 5.18 -13.47
CA ASP A 14 12.08 4.55 -12.44
C ASP A 14 12.97 3.91 -11.35
N PRO A 15 12.87 4.33 -10.07
CA PRO A 15 13.61 3.71 -8.98
C PRO A 15 13.36 2.21 -8.81
N ALA A 16 12.26 1.66 -9.36
CA ALA A 16 12.05 0.20 -9.41
C ALA A 16 13.06 -0.53 -10.31
N GLN A 17 13.65 0.14 -11.29
CA GLN A 17 14.60 -0.42 -12.25
C GLN A 17 16.07 -0.21 -11.84
N LEU A 18 16.30 0.61 -10.82
CA LEU A 18 17.64 0.84 -10.29
C LEU A 18 18.11 -0.35 -9.45
N ARG A 19 19.43 -0.55 -9.36
CA ARG A 19 20.01 -1.50 -8.43
C ARG A 19 19.66 -1.07 -7.00
N PRO A 20 18.97 -1.92 -6.21
CA PRO A 20 18.56 -1.53 -4.87
C PRO A 20 19.72 -1.69 -3.88
N ASP A 21 19.80 -0.79 -2.90
CA ASP A 21 20.77 -0.86 -1.80
C ASP A 21 20.43 -1.98 -0.79
N GLY A 22 19.18 -2.44 -0.78
CA GLY A 22 18.69 -3.51 0.08
C GLY A 22 17.41 -4.13 -0.49
N HIS A 23 16.93 -5.20 0.14
CA HIS A 23 15.71 -5.88 -0.31
C HIS A 23 14.72 -6.07 0.84
N ILE A 24 13.46 -6.26 0.47
CA ILE A 24 12.37 -6.56 1.38
C ILE A 24 11.92 -7.99 1.11
N VAL A 25 11.78 -8.77 2.17
CA VAL A 25 11.19 -10.11 2.11
C VAL A 25 9.73 -10.02 2.56
N PHE A 26 8.81 -10.51 1.73
CA PHE A 26 7.40 -10.56 2.10
C PHE A 26 7.13 -11.75 3.04
N ILE A 27 6.64 -11.45 4.24
CA ILE A 27 6.32 -12.45 5.27
C ILE A 27 4.90 -13.03 5.14
N GLY A 28 4.15 -12.59 4.12
CA GLY A 28 2.75 -12.91 3.97
C GLY A 28 2.08 -12.09 2.88
N ARG A 29 0.75 -12.10 2.87
CA ARG A 29 -0.09 -11.35 1.93
C ARG A 29 -1.39 -10.87 2.57
N ILE A 30 -1.95 -9.80 2.04
CA ILE A 30 -3.25 -9.28 2.45
C ILE A 30 -4.29 -9.76 1.44
N VAL A 31 -5.34 -10.42 1.93
CA VAL A 31 -6.52 -10.79 1.14
C VAL A 31 -7.63 -9.83 1.52
N SER A 32 -8.12 -9.08 0.55
CA SER A 32 -9.12 -8.03 0.76
C SER A 32 -10.26 -8.14 -0.23
N PRO A 33 -11.44 -7.60 0.10
CA PRO A 33 -12.58 -7.54 -0.82
C PRO A 33 -12.45 -6.42 -1.87
N TRP A 34 -11.38 -5.62 -1.82
CA TRP A 34 -11.09 -4.58 -2.81
C TRP A 34 -10.12 -5.16 -3.85
N ALA A 35 -10.68 -5.59 -4.99
CA ALA A 35 -9.92 -6.25 -6.05
C ALA A 35 -9.31 -5.26 -7.04
N SER A 36 -9.91 -4.08 -7.20
CA SER A 36 -9.36 -2.98 -8.01
C SER A 36 -8.94 -1.80 -7.15
N ARG A 37 -8.05 -0.96 -7.68
CA ARG A 37 -7.58 0.26 -7.00
C ARG A 37 -8.73 1.26 -6.81
N GLU A 38 -9.66 1.30 -7.75
CA GLU A 38 -10.83 2.18 -7.75
C GLU A 38 -11.81 1.81 -6.64
N ASP A 39 -11.88 0.53 -6.27
CA ASP A 39 -12.71 0.05 -5.16
C ASP A 39 -12.09 0.33 -3.79
N CYS A 40 -10.76 0.49 -3.71
CA CYS A 40 -10.07 0.68 -2.45
C CYS A 40 -10.57 1.93 -1.69
N PRO A 41 -10.84 1.81 -0.37
CA PRO A 41 -11.32 2.92 0.41
C PRO A 41 -10.20 3.95 0.55
N LYS A 42 -10.52 5.23 0.31
CA LYS A 42 -9.55 6.33 0.39
C LYS A 42 -9.08 6.65 1.81
N ASN A 43 -9.79 6.15 2.83
CA ASN A 43 -9.46 6.32 4.23
C ASN A 43 -10.11 5.22 5.09
N MET A 44 -9.69 5.13 6.35
CA MET A 44 -10.17 4.11 7.29
C MET A 44 -11.64 4.26 7.68
N ARG A 45 -12.22 5.47 7.63
CA ARG A 45 -13.65 5.69 7.90
C ARG A 45 -14.49 4.99 6.84
N ALA A 46 -14.23 5.26 5.56
CA ALA A 46 -14.93 4.64 4.44
C ALA A 46 -14.77 3.11 4.45
N ALA A 47 -13.59 2.61 4.82
CA ALA A 47 -13.35 1.18 4.99
C ALA A 47 -14.28 0.57 6.06
N ARG A 48 -14.39 1.21 7.24
CA ARG A 48 -15.23 0.75 8.36
C ARG A 48 -16.72 0.80 8.02
N GLU A 49 -17.18 1.88 7.37
CA GLU A 49 -18.57 2.06 6.95
C GLU A 49 -19.03 0.98 5.95
N SER A 50 -18.10 0.39 5.18
CA SER A 50 -18.42 -0.71 4.26
C SER A 50 -18.77 -2.02 4.97
N GLY A 51 -18.41 -2.19 6.23
CA GLY A 51 -18.63 -3.43 6.99
C GLY A 51 -17.83 -4.65 6.50
N ARG A 52 -16.97 -4.51 5.49
CA ARG A 52 -16.20 -5.63 4.92
C ARG A 52 -14.83 -5.75 5.60
N ALA A 53 -14.43 -6.97 5.93
CA ALA A 53 -13.14 -7.26 6.54
C ALA A 53 -12.10 -7.73 5.51
N ALA A 54 -10.82 -7.59 5.86
CA ALA A 54 -9.69 -8.16 5.15
C ALA A 54 -8.93 -9.14 6.07
N THR A 55 -8.13 -10.02 5.48
CA THR A 55 -7.36 -11.05 6.20
C THR A 55 -5.89 -10.94 5.86
N ILE A 56 -5.03 -11.02 6.88
CA ILE A 56 -3.57 -11.09 6.70
C ILE A 56 -3.17 -12.56 6.80
N LEU A 57 -2.60 -13.09 5.73
CA LEU A 57 -2.08 -14.44 5.68
C LEU A 57 -0.57 -14.39 5.91
N ILE A 58 -0.12 -14.83 7.10
CA ILE A 58 1.29 -14.92 7.45
C ILE A 58 1.85 -16.29 7.01
N GLY A 59 2.99 -16.25 6.33
CA GLY A 59 3.72 -17.43 5.87
C GLY A 59 4.18 -18.29 7.03
N GLU A 60 4.16 -19.62 6.84
CA GLU A 60 4.39 -20.60 7.91
C GLU A 60 5.67 -20.36 8.73
N PRO A 61 6.85 -20.07 8.12
CA PRO A 61 8.08 -19.83 8.89
C PRO A 61 8.02 -18.63 9.84
N TYR A 62 7.13 -17.67 9.59
CA TYR A 62 7.02 -16.42 10.36
C TYR A 62 5.98 -16.48 11.48
N ARG A 63 5.11 -17.50 11.50
CA ARG A 63 4.01 -17.61 12.47
C ARG A 63 4.45 -17.69 13.93
N PRO A 64 5.58 -18.34 14.30
CA PRO A 64 6.05 -18.30 15.69
C PRO A 64 6.28 -16.88 16.23
N GLY A 65 6.60 -15.91 15.35
CA GLY A 65 6.76 -14.51 15.71
C GLY A 65 5.46 -13.79 16.08
N LEU A 66 4.29 -14.44 15.97
CA LEU A 66 2.98 -13.89 16.36
C LEU A 66 2.61 -14.22 17.81
N GLN A 67 3.52 -14.82 18.59
CA GLN A 67 3.26 -15.17 19.97
C GLN A 67 2.77 -13.96 20.79
N ASN A 68 1.67 -14.13 21.54
CA ASN A 68 1.01 -13.10 22.35
C ASN A 68 0.33 -11.96 21.57
N LEU A 69 0.23 -12.04 20.24
CA LEU A 69 -0.46 -11.02 19.43
C LEU A 69 -1.93 -10.88 19.84
N GLU A 70 -2.56 -11.96 20.32
CA GLU A 70 -3.95 -11.99 20.79
C GLU A 70 -4.21 -11.07 21.99
N ARG A 71 -3.15 -10.63 22.68
CA ARG A 71 -3.25 -9.67 23.79
C ARG A 71 -3.39 -8.22 23.31
N ALA A 72 -3.08 -7.96 22.05
CA ALA A 72 -3.18 -6.63 21.46
C ALA A 72 -4.56 -6.44 20.81
N SER A 73 -5.23 -5.33 21.12
CA SER A 73 -6.47 -4.95 20.44
C SER A 73 -6.21 -4.31 19.06
N HIS A 74 -4.98 -3.85 18.81
CA HIS A 74 -4.57 -3.14 17.60
C HIS A 74 -3.15 -3.53 17.20
N ILE A 75 -2.90 -3.54 15.90
CA ILE A 75 -1.58 -3.83 15.32
C ILE A 75 -1.24 -2.79 14.25
N VAL A 76 0.04 -2.53 14.05
CA VAL A 76 0.54 -1.75 12.92
C VAL A 76 0.94 -2.70 11.81
N ILE A 77 0.41 -2.46 10.62
CA ILE A 77 0.71 -3.27 9.43
C ILE A 77 1.53 -2.42 8.49
N LEU A 78 2.76 -2.85 8.23
CA LEU A 78 3.58 -2.32 7.13
C LEU A 78 3.38 -3.23 5.93
N SER A 79 2.90 -2.66 4.82
CA SER A 79 2.61 -3.40 3.59
C SER A 79 3.26 -2.74 2.38
N TRP A 80 3.46 -3.52 1.32
CA TRP A 80 4.07 -3.03 0.09
C TRP A 80 3.02 -2.77 -0.98
N PHE A 81 2.89 -1.51 -1.42
CA PHE A 81 2.02 -1.14 -2.53
C PHE A 81 2.69 -1.44 -3.86
N HIS A 82 2.73 -2.73 -4.22
CA HIS A 82 3.42 -3.27 -5.40
C HIS A 82 2.98 -2.70 -6.75
N HIS A 83 1.80 -2.06 -6.83
CA HIS A 83 1.35 -1.37 -8.04
C HIS A 83 1.67 0.13 -8.06
N ALA A 84 2.14 0.73 -6.95
CA ALA A 84 2.37 2.16 -6.89
C ALA A 84 3.62 2.56 -7.70
N PRO A 85 3.55 3.60 -8.54
CA PRO A 85 4.72 4.12 -9.23
C PRO A 85 5.70 4.71 -8.22
N ARG A 86 7.00 4.48 -8.44
CA ARG A 86 8.06 4.98 -7.56
C ARG A 86 8.76 6.23 -8.11
N ASN A 87 8.44 6.60 -9.34
CA ASN A 87 9.02 7.74 -10.04
C ASN A 87 8.18 9.02 -9.97
N LEU A 88 6.96 8.97 -9.42
CA LEU A 88 6.10 10.15 -9.27
C LEU A 88 6.53 10.98 -8.05
N ILE A 89 7.18 12.11 -8.30
CA ILE A 89 7.79 12.96 -7.26
C ILE A 89 7.02 14.25 -6.98
N VAL A 90 6.15 14.68 -7.89
CA VAL A 90 5.15 15.73 -7.66
C VAL A 90 3.78 15.17 -8.04
N GLN A 91 2.84 15.21 -7.11
CA GLN A 91 1.48 14.70 -7.24
C GLN A 91 0.48 15.85 -7.25
N LYS A 92 -0.55 15.76 -8.11
CA LYS A 92 -1.69 16.69 -8.07
C LYS A 92 -2.97 15.90 -7.74
N PRO A 93 -3.28 15.70 -6.44
CA PRO A 93 -4.56 15.12 -6.05
C PRO A 93 -5.71 15.95 -6.66
N ARG A 94 -6.76 15.30 -7.15
CA ARG A 94 -7.89 15.98 -7.83
C ARG A 94 -8.58 17.07 -6.99
N HIS A 95 -8.40 17.02 -5.67
CA HIS A 95 -9.03 17.92 -4.71
C HIS A 95 -8.12 19.07 -4.28
N ALA A 96 -6.85 19.05 -4.70
CA ALA A 96 -5.85 20.03 -4.32
C ALA A 96 -5.81 21.17 -5.34
N ALA A 97 -5.76 22.40 -4.86
CA ALA A 97 -5.60 23.58 -5.70
C ALA A 97 -4.21 23.61 -6.36
N GLU A 98 -3.19 23.18 -5.62
CA GLU A 98 -1.78 23.19 -6.05
C GLU A 98 -1.20 21.77 -6.00
N PRO A 99 -0.26 21.44 -6.91
CA PRO A 99 0.53 20.21 -6.83
C PRO A 99 1.38 20.16 -5.54
N LYS A 100 1.70 18.96 -5.08
CA LYS A 100 2.47 18.69 -3.86
C LYS A 100 3.51 17.60 -4.06
#